data_AF-A0A0D7KEE7-F1
#
_entry.id   AF-A0A0D7KEE7-F1
#
_cell.length_a   1.000
_cell.length_b   1.000
_cell.length_c   1.000
_cell.angle_alpha   90.00
_cell.angle_beta   90.00
_cell.angle_gamma   90.00
#
_symmetry.space_group_name_H-M   'P 1'
#
loop_
_entity.id
_entity.type
_entity.pdbx_description
1 polymer ?
#
loop_
_entity_poly.entity_id
_entity_poly.type
_entity_poly.pdbx_seq_one_letter_code
_entity_poly.pdbx_strand_id
1 'polypeptide(L)'
;ALAGAIGARAVRSRNPQPPIKPQGISKGSNIKGIKVNWGQATTFINDRFEALQKSVGQLSKNKLAYDGPNVNYKSSTQKPLEPTRNQIEVKKYYPGSNPENSSSGSTSGKNKNSTGEGTPKASNVGNVVKDGNKAKYTNPAENELTWVDQHPKSITNDIDANLNSTDPGKATEAKVASSVRETKEVTGFGQQVKKADNSLAGDLDVVTKDEIIEVKKSIKAITDVEQFDKYVNPNNGSYFNPHQKKVILYIDKPLTNVHPNDLKKLQKIKSKGVTIVNSLDELKEALK
;
A
#
# COMPACT_ATOMS: atom_id res chain seq x y z
N ALA A 1 41.93 -52.57 41.89
CA ALA A 1 42.67 -52.34 40.64
C ALA A 1 41.84 -52.86 39.48
N LEU A 2 41.89 -52.16 38.33
CA LEU A 2 40.89 -52.16 37.26
C LEU A 2 40.52 -53.55 36.69
N ALA A 3 39.23 -53.75 36.47
CA ALA A 3 38.66 -54.72 35.54
C ALA A 3 38.16 -53.99 34.29
N GLY A 4 38.34 -54.57 33.11
CA GLY A 4 37.74 -54.05 31.87
C GLY A 4 38.42 -54.52 30.60
N ALA A 5 38.14 -55.78 30.24
CA ALA A 5 38.58 -56.40 29.00
C ALA A 5 37.91 -55.81 27.75
N ILE A 6 38.66 -55.88 26.66
CA ILE A 6 38.38 -55.42 25.30
C ILE A 6 37.28 -56.27 24.66
N GLY A 7 36.26 -55.61 24.11
CA GLY A 7 35.18 -56.25 23.36
C GLY A 7 34.65 -55.33 22.25
N ALA A 8 34.90 -55.71 21.00
CA ALA A 8 34.50 -55.00 19.80
C ALA A 8 32.97 -54.84 19.69
N ARG A 9 32.51 -53.64 19.30
CA ARG A 9 31.15 -53.42 18.78
C ARG A 9 31.12 -52.47 17.58
N ALA A 10 30.82 -53.09 16.44
CA ALA A 10 29.99 -52.62 15.33
C ALA A 10 29.95 -51.10 15.01
N VAL A 11 30.65 -50.75 13.93
CA VAL A 11 30.40 -49.56 13.13
C VAL A 11 29.00 -49.64 12.54
N ARG A 12 28.04 -48.88 13.09
CA ARG A 12 26.76 -48.63 12.42
C ARG A 12 27.01 -47.67 11.26
N SER A 13 27.11 -48.23 10.07
CA SER A 13 26.89 -47.54 8.79
C SER A 13 25.59 -46.74 8.88
N ARG A 14 25.69 -45.41 8.93
CA ARG A 14 24.61 -44.52 8.51
C ARG A 14 24.87 -44.24 7.04
N ASN A 15 24.07 -44.86 6.17
CA ASN A 15 23.95 -44.49 4.77
C ASN A 15 23.78 -42.96 4.68
N PRO A 16 24.70 -42.21 4.05
CA PRO A 16 24.39 -40.87 3.60
C PRO A 16 23.43 -41.04 2.42
N GLN A 17 22.17 -40.60 2.56
CA GLN A 17 21.34 -40.39 1.38
C GLN A 17 22.10 -39.47 0.42
N PRO A 18 22.23 -39.82 -0.87
CA PRO A 18 22.85 -38.91 -1.82
C PRO A 18 22.00 -37.64 -1.90
N PRO A 19 22.63 -36.45 -1.99
CA PRO A 19 21.89 -35.21 -2.16
C PRO A 19 21.04 -35.31 -3.43
N ILE A 20 19.76 -34.97 -3.31
CA ILE A 20 18.85 -34.83 -4.44
C ILE A 20 19.44 -33.75 -5.35
N LYS A 21 20.08 -34.16 -6.44
CA LYS A 21 20.51 -33.25 -7.50
C LYS A 21 19.24 -32.58 -8.05
N PRO A 22 19.15 -31.24 -8.11
CA PRO A 22 18.13 -30.62 -8.95
C PRO A 22 18.39 -31.11 -10.37
N GLN A 23 17.41 -31.82 -10.95
CA GLN A 23 17.44 -32.15 -12.37
C GLN A 23 17.56 -30.82 -13.12
N GLY A 24 18.71 -30.65 -13.78
CA GLY A 24 18.97 -29.49 -14.62
C GLY A 24 17.90 -29.41 -15.70
N ILE A 25 17.28 -28.25 -15.80
CA ILE A 25 16.53 -27.89 -17.01
C ILE A 25 17.60 -27.80 -18.10
N SER A 26 17.62 -28.79 -18.99
CA SER A 26 18.51 -28.80 -20.14
C SER A 26 18.29 -27.51 -20.95
N LYS A 27 19.38 -26.76 -21.17
CA LYS A 27 19.39 -25.67 -22.14
C LYS A 27 18.99 -26.24 -23.50
N GLY A 28 17.81 -25.85 -23.98
CA GLY A 28 17.27 -26.31 -25.26
C GLY A 28 15.87 -26.91 -25.12
N SER A 29 14.87 -26.11 -24.79
CA SER A 29 13.47 -26.45 -25.09
C SER A 29 12.75 -25.19 -25.53
N ASN A 30 12.39 -25.19 -26.81
CA ASN A 30 11.62 -24.16 -27.49
C ASN A 30 10.17 -24.31 -27.02
N ILE A 31 9.77 -23.59 -25.97
CA ILE A 31 8.42 -23.70 -25.41
C ILE A 31 7.47 -22.82 -26.24
N LYS A 32 7.09 -23.30 -27.43
CA LYS A 32 5.86 -22.87 -28.09
C LYS A 32 4.69 -23.61 -27.45
N GLY A 33 3.83 -22.87 -26.75
CA GLY A 33 2.46 -23.28 -26.43
C GLY A 33 2.31 -24.26 -25.25
N ILE A 34 2.50 -23.78 -24.02
CA ILE A 34 1.87 -24.44 -22.86
C ILE A 34 0.41 -23.98 -22.82
N LYS A 35 -0.49 -24.82 -23.32
CA LYS A 35 -1.94 -24.62 -23.19
C LYS A 35 -2.32 -25.05 -21.77
N VAL A 36 -2.49 -24.08 -20.88
CA VAL A 36 -2.87 -24.33 -19.48
C VAL A 36 -4.31 -24.85 -19.46
N ASN A 37 -4.51 -26.09 -19.01
CA ASN A 37 -5.85 -26.67 -18.85
C ASN A 37 -6.42 -26.24 -17.50
N TRP A 38 -7.18 -25.15 -17.49
CA TRP A 38 -7.79 -24.56 -16.28
C TRP A 38 -8.69 -25.52 -15.50
N GLY A 39 -9.25 -26.55 -16.15
CA GLY A 39 -10.06 -27.58 -15.49
C GLY A 39 -9.27 -28.50 -14.55
N GLN A 40 -8.00 -28.77 -14.85
CA GLN A 40 -7.15 -29.62 -13.99
C GLN A 40 -6.52 -28.84 -12.83
N ALA A 41 -6.25 -27.55 -13.04
CA ALA A 41 -5.72 -26.67 -12.00
C ALA A 41 -6.76 -26.39 -10.89
N THR A 42 -8.03 -26.25 -11.26
CA THR A 42 -9.12 -26.03 -10.30
C THR A 42 -9.39 -27.25 -9.42
N THR A 43 -9.35 -28.47 -9.97
CA THR A 43 -9.45 -29.71 -9.16
C THR A 43 -8.29 -29.85 -8.18
N PHE A 44 -7.05 -29.55 -8.58
CA PHE A 44 -5.89 -29.65 -7.69
C PHE A 44 -5.95 -28.66 -6.51
N ILE A 45 -6.44 -27.45 -6.75
CA ILE A 45 -6.60 -26.43 -5.70
C ILE A 45 -7.72 -26.82 -4.73
N ASN A 46 -8.84 -27.33 -5.24
CA ASN A 46 -9.98 -27.74 -4.42
C ASN A 46 -9.64 -28.96 -3.56
N ASP A 47 -8.94 -29.96 -4.10
CA ASP A 47 -8.51 -31.14 -3.34
C ASP A 47 -7.54 -30.77 -2.19
N ARG A 48 -6.66 -29.79 -2.43
CA ARG A 48 -5.75 -29.26 -1.41
C ARG A 48 -6.48 -28.47 -0.33
N PHE A 49 -7.52 -27.72 -0.69
CA PHE A 49 -8.32 -26.94 0.26
C PHE A 49 -9.20 -27.83 1.14
N GLU A 50 -9.84 -28.85 0.57
CA GLU A 50 -10.62 -29.87 1.28
C GLU A 50 -9.75 -30.68 2.25
N ALA A 51 -8.55 -31.08 1.83
CA ALA A 51 -7.60 -31.74 2.72
C ALA A 51 -7.18 -30.85 3.89
N LEU A 52 -7.06 -29.53 3.67
CA LEU A 52 -6.73 -28.57 4.73
C LEU A 52 -7.89 -28.42 5.71
N GLN A 53 -9.13 -28.27 5.24
CA GLN A 53 -10.31 -28.21 6.11
C GLN A 53 -10.49 -29.48 6.95
N LYS A 54 -10.26 -30.67 6.37
CA LYS A 54 -10.29 -31.94 7.10
C LYS A 54 -9.22 -32.03 8.20
N SER A 55 -8.02 -31.47 7.97
CA SER A 55 -6.95 -31.44 8.99
C SER A 55 -7.26 -30.52 10.18
N VAL A 56 -7.91 -29.38 9.92
CA VAL A 56 -8.31 -28.43 10.99
C VAL A 56 -9.47 -29.00 11.82
N GLY A 57 -10.36 -29.78 11.21
CA GLY A 57 -11.43 -30.49 11.92
C GLY A 57 -10.95 -31.59 12.88
N GLN A 58 -9.77 -32.18 12.64
CA GLN A 58 -9.19 -33.24 13.49
C GLN A 58 -8.44 -32.73 14.72
N LEU A 59 -8.10 -31.44 14.79
CA LEU A 59 -7.37 -30.83 15.92
C LEU A 59 -8.20 -30.67 17.21
N SER A 60 -9.51 -30.94 17.18
CA SER A 60 -10.40 -30.82 18.34
C SER A 60 -10.53 -32.07 19.23
N LYS A 61 -9.83 -33.19 18.92
CA LYS A 61 -10.04 -34.47 19.63
C LYS A 61 -8.87 -34.98 20.49
N ASN A 62 -7.74 -34.29 20.54
CA ASN A 62 -6.68 -34.62 21.49
C ASN A 62 -6.81 -33.76 22.75
N LYS A 63 -7.69 -34.20 23.65
CA LYS A 63 -7.78 -33.72 25.02
C LYS A 63 -6.51 -34.15 25.75
N LEU A 64 -5.49 -33.29 25.76
CA LEU A 64 -4.36 -33.41 26.69
C LEU A 64 -4.93 -33.31 28.10
N ALA A 65 -4.96 -34.44 28.80
CA ALA A 65 -5.22 -34.48 30.23
C ALA A 65 -4.10 -33.72 30.94
N TYR A 66 -4.44 -32.57 31.51
CA TYR A 66 -3.58 -31.84 32.42
C TYR A 66 -4.19 -32.01 33.82
N ASP A 67 -3.61 -32.92 34.60
CA ASP A 67 -3.92 -33.06 36.02
C ASP A 67 -3.22 -31.91 36.78
N GLY A 68 -4.00 -30.90 37.16
CA GLY A 68 -3.58 -29.77 37.98
C GLY A 68 -4.70 -29.35 38.94
N PRO A 69 -4.38 -28.82 40.13
CA PRO A 69 -5.26 -28.86 41.28
C PRO A 69 -6.52 -27.99 41.14
N ASN A 70 -7.60 -28.57 41.65
CA ASN A 70 -8.98 -28.11 41.71
C ASN A 70 -9.10 -26.67 42.26
N VAL A 71 -9.35 -25.69 41.39
CA VAL A 71 -9.76 -24.33 41.77
C VAL A 71 -11.21 -24.10 41.37
N ASN A 72 -12.01 -23.94 42.42
CA ASN A 72 -13.45 -23.77 42.46
C ASN A 72 -13.90 -22.51 41.71
N TYR A 73 -14.52 -22.65 40.53
CA TYR A 73 -15.13 -21.55 39.80
C TYR A 73 -16.49 -21.21 40.43
N LYS A 74 -16.56 -20.09 41.17
CA LYS A 74 -17.84 -19.41 41.43
C LYS A 74 -18.32 -18.74 40.16
N SER A 75 -19.39 -19.24 39.57
CA SER A 75 -20.14 -18.61 38.48
C SER A 75 -20.87 -17.37 39.00
N SER A 76 -20.32 -16.18 38.73
CA SER A 76 -21.03 -14.92 38.92
C SER A 76 -21.94 -14.69 37.71
N THR A 77 -23.23 -14.90 37.91
CA THR A 77 -24.29 -14.51 36.98
C THR A 77 -24.45 -13.00 37.04
N GLN A 78 -23.77 -12.28 36.15
CA GLN A 78 -23.98 -10.85 35.96
C GLN A 78 -24.80 -10.64 34.69
N LYS A 79 -26.00 -10.07 34.83
CA LYS A 79 -26.91 -9.70 33.73
C LYS A 79 -26.21 -8.75 32.74
N PRO A 80 -26.56 -8.78 31.44
CA PRO A 80 -26.03 -7.83 30.47
C PRO A 80 -26.47 -6.40 30.82
N LEU A 81 -25.52 -5.47 30.88
CA LEU A 81 -25.82 -4.04 30.91
C LEU A 81 -26.29 -3.62 29.52
N GLU A 82 -27.47 -3.01 29.45
CA GLU A 82 -27.97 -2.37 28.24
C GLU A 82 -27.03 -1.22 27.81
N PRO A 83 -26.80 -1.01 26.51
CA PRO A 83 -25.96 0.09 26.05
C PRO A 83 -26.67 1.43 26.29
N THR A 84 -26.10 2.26 27.17
CA THR A 84 -26.54 3.64 27.39
C THR A 84 -26.38 4.43 26.10
N ARG A 85 -27.51 4.94 25.60
CA ARG A 85 -27.66 5.69 24.35
C ARG A 85 -27.07 7.10 24.52
N ASN A 86 -25.76 7.24 24.43
CA ASN A 86 -25.14 8.56 24.32
C ASN A 86 -25.33 9.07 22.89
N GLN A 87 -26.20 10.08 22.79
CA GLN A 87 -26.44 10.88 21.60
C GLN A 87 -25.14 11.57 21.18
N ILE A 88 -24.46 11.02 20.17
CA ILE A 88 -23.44 11.75 19.43
C ILE A 88 -24.18 12.53 18.35
N GLU A 89 -24.36 13.82 18.59
CA GLU A 89 -24.89 14.78 17.63
C GLU A 89 -23.94 14.83 16.43
N VAL A 90 -24.36 14.21 15.32
CA VAL A 90 -23.64 14.26 14.04
C VAL A 90 -23.79 15.66 13.46
N LYS A 91 -22.88 16.57 13.81
CA LYS A 91 -22.70 17.82 13.06
C LYS A 91 -22.16 17.48 11.67
N LYS A 92 -23.08 17.39 10.69
CA LYS A 92 -22.75 17.43 9.27
C LYS A 92 -22.11 18.78 8.97
N TYR A 93 -20.79 18.80 8.76
CA TYR A 93 -20.11 20.00 8.27
C TYR A 93 -20.26 20.06 6.74
N TYR A 94 -21.09 20.98 6.27
CA TYR A 94 -21.10 21.40 4.87
C TYR A 94 -20.13 22.60 4.74
N PRO A 95 -19.10 22.55 3.88
CA PRO A 95 -18.22 23.70 3.68
C PRO A 95 -18.93 24.72 2.78
N GLY A 96 -19.38 25.83 3.37
CA GLY A 96 -20.00 26.91 2.59
C GLY A 96 -20.88 27.87 3.39
N SER A 97 -20.36 28.53 4.42
CA SER A 97 -20.84 29.84 4.88
C SER A 97 -19.87 30.39 5.92
N ASN A 98 -19.09 31.37 5.50
CA ASN A 98 -18.24 32.18 6.37
C ASN A 98 -19.15 33.08 7.23
N PRO A 99 -19.00 33.16 8.57
CA PRO A 99 -19.70 34.17 9.32
C PRO A 99 -19.02 35.53 9.09
N GLU A 100 -19.81 36.48 8.62
CA GLU A 100 -19.47 37.89 8.54
C GLU A 100 -19.00 38.39 9.90
N ASN A 101 -17.83 39.04 9.94
CA ASN A 101 -17.64 40.13 10.88
C ASN A 101 -17.09 41.35 10.13
N SER A 102 -17.96 42.34 10.10
CA SER A 102 -17.78 43.72 9.67
C SER A 102 -16.66 44.44 10.43
N SER A 103 -15.73 45.08 9.72
CA SER A 103 -15.43 46.52 9.87
C SER A 103 -14.45 47.03 8.81
N SER A 104 -15.00 47.84 7.89
CA SER A 104 -14.47 49.08 7.31
C SER A 104 -12.97 49.23 6.96
N GLY A 105 -12.70 49.50 5.66
CA GLY A 105 -11.47 50.14 5.21
C GLY A 105 -11.35 50.25 3.69
N SER A 106 -11.90 51.33 3.12
CA SER A 106 -11.93 51.68 1.69
C SER A 106 -10.57 51.65 0.98
N THR A 107 -10.55 51.23 -0.30
CA THR A 107 -10.23 52.11 -1.44
C THR A 107 -10.50 51.44 -2.79
N SER A 108 -10.92 52.29 -3.72
CA SER A 108 -11.47 52.06 -5.05
C SER A 108 -10.45 51.55 -6.07
N GLY A 109 -10.83 50.54 -6.86
CA GLY A 109 -10.08 50.04 -8.01
C GLY A 109 -11.00 49.33 -9.01
N LYS A 110 -11.58 50.14 -9.90
CA LYS A 110 -12.51 49.77 -10.98
C LYS A 110 -11.81 48.87 -12.02
N ASN A 111 -12.34 47.67 -12.31
CA ASN A 111 -12.19 47.09 -13.65
C ASN A 111 -13.30 46.08 -14.01
N LYS A 112 -13.72 46.19 -15.27
CA LYS A 112 -14.94 45.67 -15.88
C LYS A 112 -14.88 44.18 -16.19
N ASN A 113 -16.07 43.57 -16.17
CA ASN A 113 -16.50 42.25 -16.64
C ASN A 113 -15.64 41.58 -17.73
N SER A 114 -15.40 40.29 -17.52
CA SER A 114 -15.70 39.27 -18.53
C SER A 114 -16.18 37.99 -17.83
N THR A 115 -17.48 37.76 -17.92
CA THR A 115 -18.17 36.55 -17.51
C THR A 115 -17.79 35.44 -18.50
N GLY A 116 -16.93 34.53 -18.06
CA GLY A 116 -16.72 33.24 -18.70
C GLY A 116 -17.20 32.17 -17.74
N GLU A 117 -18.23 31.42 -18.12
CA GLU A 117 -18.69 30.22 -17.43
C GLU A 117 -17.52 29.23 -17.32
N GLY A 118 -16.86 29.24 -16.17
CA GLY A 118 -15.84 28.28 -15.81
C GLY A 118 -16.49 27.13 -15.06
N THR A 119 -16.45 25.94 -15.65
CA THR A 119 -16.53 24.67 -14.92
C THR A 119 -15.73 24.80 -13.63
N PRO A 120 -16.26 24.39 -12.45
CA PRO A 120 -15.57 24.60 -11.18
C PRO A 120 -14.20 23.95 -11.23
N LYS A 121 -13.17 24.77 -11.39
CA LYS A 121 -11.78 24.36 -11.34
C LYS A 121 -11.56 23.90 -9.91
N ALA A 122 -11.24 22.63 -9.72
CA ALA A 122 -10.87 22.10 -8.41
C ALA A 122 -9.87 23.09 -7.79
N SER A 123 -10.22 23.65 -6.63
CA SER A 123 -9.40 24.68 -5.99
C SER A 123 -8.08 24.05 -5.60
N ASN A 124 -7.00 24.46 -6.28
CA ASN A 124 -5.66 24.02 -5.92
C ASN A 124 -5.34 24.48 -4.50
N VAL A 125 -4.64 23.63 -3.75
CA VAL A 125 -4.07 23.96 -2.44
C VAL A 125 -2.66 24.51 -2.68
N GLY A 126 -2.49 25.83 -2.50
CA GLY A 126 -1.28 26.57 -2.87
C GLY A 126 -1.28 27.02 -4.33
N ASN A 127 -0.12 27.45 -4.83
CA ASN A 127 0.00 28.05 -6.17
C ASN A 127 0.91 27.23 -7.09
N VAL A 128 0.38 26.79 -8.24
CA VAL A 128 1.14 26.04 -9.25
C VAL A 128 1.31 26.89 -10.50
N VAL A 129 2.55 27.11 -10.91
CA VAL A 129 2.94 27.85 -12.12
C VAL A 129 3.73 26.93 -13.06
N LYS A 130 3.45 27.00 -14.36
CA LYS A 130 4.22 26.28 -15.37
C LYS A 130 5.39 27.13 -15.85
N ASP A 131 6.56 26.51 -15.92
CA ASP A 131 7.82 27.09 -16.40
C ASP A 131 8.45 26.13 -17.41
N GLY A 132 8.09 26.29 -18.69
CA GLY A 132 8.43 25.33 -19.73
C GLY A 132 7.88 23.94 -19.43
N ASN A 133 8.76 22.94 -19.34
CA ASN A 133 8.42 21.56 -18.99
C ASN A 133 8.48 21.28 -17.48
N LYS A 134 8.60 22.31 -16.63
CA LYS A 134 8.61 22.18 -15.18
C LYS A 134 7.36 22.79 -14.58
N ALA A 135 6.87 22.18 -13.51
CA ALA A 135 5.95 22.84 -12.61
C ALA A 135 6.75 23.42 -11.44
N LYS A 136 6.42 24.66 -11.07
CA LYS A 136 6.82 25.32 -9.83
C LYS A 136 5.60 25.42 -8.94
N TYR A 137 5.74 25.00 -7.70
CA TYR A 137 4.66 24.95 -6.73
C TYR A 137 5.08 25.60 -5.43
N THR A 138 4.34 26.63 -5.02
CA THR A 138 4.43 27.19 -3.67
C THR A 138 3.34 26.55 -2.82
N ASN A 139 3.75 25.76 -1.82
CA ASN A 139 2.83 25.09 -0.92
C ASN A 139 2.29 26.03 0.18
N PRO A 140 1.26 25.63 0.94
CA PRO A 140 0.70 26.47 2.01
C PRO A 140 1.67 26.81 3.14
N ALA A 141 2.74 26.04 3.29
CA ALA A 141 3.85 26.34 4.20
C ALA A 141 4.91 27.26 3.57
N GLU A 142 4.57 27.93 2.46
CA GLU A 142 5.40 28.89 1.72
C GLU A 142 6.72 28.32 1.17
N ASN A 143 6.83 27.00 1.06
CA ASN A 143 7.99 26.34 0.45
C ASN A 143 7.77 26.16 -1.05
N GLU A 144 8.83 26.40 -1.84
CA GLU A 144 8.86 26.10 -3.26
C GLU A 144 9.30 24.65 -3.51
N LEU A 145 8.50 23.95 -4.32
CA LEU A 145 8.73 22.61 -4.82
C LEU A 145 8.63 22.60 -6.35
N THR A 146 9.39 21.72 -6.99
CA THR A 146 9.42 21.59 -8.45
C THR A 146 9.39 20.14 -8.90
N TRP A 147 8.78 19.89 -10.05
CA TRP A 147 8.86 18.62 -10.76
C TRP A 147 8.85 18.84 -12.26
N VAL A 148 9.42 17.89 -13.01
CA VAL A 148 9.46 17.91 -14.48
C VAL A 148 8.25 17.16 -15.00
N ASP A 149 7.48 17.80 -15.90
CA ASP A 149 6.40 17.14 -16.61
C ASP A 149 6.99 16.05 -17.52
N GLN A 150 6.52 14.82 -17.34
CA GLN A 150 6.98 13.67 -18.12
C GLN A 150 6.14 13.53 -19.39
N HIS A 151 6.80 13.33 -20.53
CA HIS A 151 6.11 13.06 -21.79
C HIS A 151 5.46 11.65 -21.74
N PRO A 152 4.22 11.46 -22.22
CA PRO A 152 3.53 10.15 -22.13
C PRO A 152 4.32 8.97 -22.70
N LYS A 153 5.02 9.18 -23.83
CA LYS A 153 5.89 8.16 -24.42
C LYS A 153 7.05 7.76 -23.49
N SER A 154 7.65 8.72 -22.78
CA SER A 154 8.73 8.44 -21.82
C SER A 154 8.19 7.64 -20.63
N ILE A 155 7.02 8.01 -20.11
CA ILE A 155 6.34 7.27 -19.04
C ILE A 155 6.13 5.81 -19.45
N THR A 156 5.55 5.57 -20.63
CA THR A 156 5.32 4.21 -21.14
C THR A 156 6.62 3.41 -21.26
N ASN A 157 7.66 4.01 -21.84
CA ASN A 157 8.96 3.36 -21.99
C ASN A 157 9.58 3.01 -20.63
N ASP A 158 9.50 3.92 -19.64
CA ASP A 158 10.06 3.71 -18.31
C ASP A 158 9.32 2.61 -17.54
N ILE A 159 7.98 2.55 -17.66
CA ILE A 159 7.17 1.45 -17.13
C ILE A 159 7.63 0.12 -17.74
N ASP A 160 7.69 0.02 -19.07
CA ASP A 160 8.01 -1.21 -19.77
C ASP A 160 9.45 -1.69 -19.46
N ALA A 161 10.40 -0.76 -19.39
CA ALA A 161 11.78 -1.06 -19.03
C ALA A 161 11.91 -1.59 -17.59
N ASN A 162 11.13 -1.05 -16.65
CA ASN A 162 11.21 -1.41 -15.25
C ASN A 162 10.42 -2.67 -14.88
N LEU A 163 9.52 -3.18 -15.73
CA LEU A 163 8.77 -4.43 -15.48
C LEU A 163 9.69 -5.64 -15.20
N ASN A 164 10.85 -5.69 -15.85
CA ASN A 164 11.85 -6.75 -15.69
C ASN A 164 13.08 -6.29 -14.89
N SER A 165 12.95 -5.20 -14.12
CA SER A 165 14.05 -4.68 -13.31
C SER A 165 14.52 -5.71 -12.29
N THR A 166 15.83 -5.76 -12.07
CA THR A 166 16.43 -6.56 -11.00
C THR A 166 16.20 -5.94 -9.62
N ASP A 167 15.87 -4.64 -9.57
CA ASP A 167 15.41 -3.97 -8.36
C ASP A 167 13.93 -4.31 -8.09
N PRO A 168 13.63 -5.07 -7.02
CA PRO A 168 12.27 -5.48 -6.75
C PRO A 168 11.30 -4.33 -6.46
N GLY A 169 11.79 -3.18 -5.97
CA GLY A 169 10.98 -1.99 -5.76
C GLY A 169 10.49 -1.43 -7.09
N LYS A 170 11.43 -1.12 -7.98
CA LYS A 170 11.13 -0.62 -9.34
C LYS A 170 10.26 -1.59 -10.14
N ALA A 171 10.52 -2.89 -10.05
CA ALA A 171 9.68 -3.90 -10.70
C ALA A 171 8.25 -3.92 -10.15
N THR A 172 8.07 -3.69 -8.84
CA THR A 172 6.74 -3.61 -8.23
C THR A 172 6.01 -2.33 -8.66
N GLU A 173 6.69 -1.18 -8.68
CA GLU A 173 6.14 0.09 -9.17
C GLU A 173 5.69 -0.03 -10.63
N ALA A 174 6.54 -0.59 -11.50
CA ALA A 174 6.22 -0.81 -12.90
C ALA A 174 5.04 -1.77 -13.10
N LYS A 175 4.94 -2.82 -12.28
CA LYS A 175 3.79 -3.74 -12.29
C LYS A 175 2.49 -3.00 -11.96
N VAL A 176 2.51 -2.16 -10.92
CA VAL A 176 1.35 -1.35 -10.52
C VAL A 176 1.00 -0.37 -11.64
N ALA A 177 1.97 0.41 -12.12
CA ALA A 177 1.75 1.38 -13.20
C ALA A 177 1.21 0.72 -14.48
N SER A 178 1.72 -0.46 -14.85
CA SER A 178 1.23 -1.22 -15.99
C SER A 178 -0.22 -1.66 -15.82
N SER A 179 -0.64 -2.02 -14.61
CA SER A 179 -2.05 -2.33 -14.33
C SER A 179 -2.94 -1.09 -14.32
N VAL A 180 -2.44 0.06 -13.86
CA VAL A 180 -3.18 1.32 -13.83
C VAL A 180 -3.47 1.81 -15.25
N ARG A 181 -2.46 1.79 -16.14
CA ARG A 181 -2.60 2.25 -17.53
C ARG A 181 -3.59 1.47 -18.39
N GLU A 182 -4.02 0.28 -17.93
CA GLU A 182 -5.12 -0.47 -18.57
C GLU A 182 -6.48 0.23 -18.41
N THR A 183 -6.63 1.10 -17.41
CA THR A 183 -7.92 1.69 -17.00
C THR A 183 -7.90 3.21 -16.89
N LYS A 184 -6.75 3.80 -16.55
CA LYS A 184 -6.57 5.25 -16.38
C LYS A 184 -5.23 5.69 -16.94
N GLU A 185 -5.17 6.90 -17.50
CA GLU A 185 -3.91 7.48 -17.95
C GLU A 185 -2.95 7.69 -16.77
N VAL A 186 -1.72 7.19 -16.91
CA VAL A 186 -0.61 7.46 -15.99
C VAL A 186 0.09 8.74 -16.48
N THR A 187 0.01 9.79 -15.67
CA THR A 187 0.57 11.11 -15.95
C THR A 187 1.92 11.34 -15.28
N GLY A 188 2.35 10.43 -14.41
CA GLY A 188 3.67 10.43 -13.80
C GLY A 188 4.08 9.04 -13.31
N PHE A 189 5.36 8.71 -13.45
CA PHE A 189 5.94 7.44 -13.01
C PHE A 189 7.38 7.67 -12.50
N GLY A 190 7.64 7.30 -11.24
CA GLY A 190 8.92 7.56 -10.57
C GLY A 190 9.31 9.05 -10.61
N GLN A 191 8.32 9.94 -10.50
CA GLN A 191 8.51 11.37 -10.72
C GLN A 191 9.12 12.03 -9.48
N GLN A 192 10.31 12.61 -9.63
CA GLN A 192 10.97 13.30 -8.53
C GLN A 192 10.38 14.69 -8.28
N VAL A 193 10.13 14.98 -7.01
CA VAL A 193 9.77 16.31 -6.52
C VAL A 193 10.96 16.88 -5.75
N LYS A 194 11.44 18.06 -6.17
CA LYS A 194 12.61 18.73 -5.59
C LYS A 194 12.21 19.99 -4.85
N LYS A 195 12.97 20.35 -3.83
CA LYS A 195 12.87 21.64 -3.14
C LYS A 195 13.64 22.72 -3.90
N ALA A 196 13.50 23.98 -3.48
CA ALA A 196 14.22 25.12 -4.05
C ALA A 196 15.75 24.94 -4.08
N ASP A 197 16.33 24.26 -3.09
CA ASP A 197 17.76 23.95 -3.01
C ASP A 197 18.19 22.73 -3.87
N ASN A 198 17.28 22.22 -4.72
CA ASN A 198 17.41 20.99 -5.51
C ASN A 198 17.52 19.69 -4.70
N SER A 199 17.39 19.72 -3.37
CA SER A 199 17.28 18.50 -2.57
C SER A 199 15.95 17.79 -2.84
N LEU A 200 15.90 16.49 -2.57
CA LEU A 200 14.72 15.68 -2.80
C LEU A 200 13.66 15.96 -1.72
N ALA A 201 12.44 16.32 -2.14
CA ALA A 201 11.26 16.36 -1.26
C ALA A 201 10.58 14.99 -1.19
N GLY A 202 10.62 14.25 -2.30
CA GLY A 202 10.16 12.88 -2.41
C GLY A 202 9.97 12.46 -3.86
N ASP A 203 9.59 11.21 -4.06
CA ASP A 203 9.24 10.66 -5.36
C ASP A 203 7.74 10.30 -5.38
N LEU A 204 7.12 10.45 -6.55
CA LEU A 204 5.76 10.01 -6.84
C LEU A 204 5.83 8.75 -7.70
N ASP A 205 5.54 7.59 -7.11
CA ASP A 205 5.73 6.29 -7.77
C ASP A 205 4.82 6.15 -9.01
N VAL A 206 3.51 6.36 -8.84
CA VAL A 206 2.54 6.38 -9.94
C VAL A 206 1.53 7.50 -9.72
N VAL A 207 1.28 8.31 -10.75
CA VAL A 207 0.35 9.45 -10.70
C VAL A 207 -0.62 9.35 -11.86
N THR A 208 -1.90 9.58 -11.58
CA THR A 208 -2.95 9.76 -12.60
C THR A 208 -3.49 11.19 -12.51
N LYS A 209 -4.54 11.49 -13.28
CA LYS A 209 -5.28 12.73 -13.14
C LYS A 209 -5.84 12.94 -11.71
N ASP A 210 -6.30 11.88 -11.06
CA ASP A 210 -7.08 11.99 -9.81
C ASP A 210 -6.39 11.32 -8.61
N GLU A 211 -5.33 10.53 -8.83
CA GLU A 211 -4.67 9.73 -7.80
C GLU A 211 -3.16 9.93 -7.74
N ILE A 212 -2.62 9.78 -6.52
CA ILE A 212 -1.21 9.50 -6.24
C ILE A 212 -1.16 8.11 -5.61
N ILE A 213 -0.39 7.20 -6.18
CA ILE A 213 -0.26 5.83 -5.70
C ILE A 213 1.19 5.64 -5.22
N GLU A 214 1.36 5.49 -3.91
CA GLU A 214 2.61 5.06 -3.27
C GLU A 214 2.66 3.52 -3.28
N VAL A 215 3.76 2.95 -3.73
CA VAL A 215 3.93 1.50 -3.90
C VAL A 215 4.94 0.98 -2.89
N LYS A 216 4.54 -0.02 -2.11
CA LYS A 216 5.44 -0.73 -1.20
C LYS A 216 5.36 -2.22 -1.44
N LYS A 217 6.53 -2.85 -1.55
CA LYS A 217 6.62 -4.32 -1.66
C LYS A 217 5.96 -5.02 -0.46
N SER A 218 5.99 -4.44 0.73
CA SER A 218 5.38 -5.01 1.94
C SER A 218 5.23 -3.96 3.03
N ILE A 219 4.45 -4.26 4.09
CA ILE A 219 4.33 -3.38 5.25
C ILE A 219 5.69 -3.06 5.89
N LYS A 220 6.65 -3.99 5.84
CA LYS A 220 8.00 -3.78 6.39
C LYS A 220 8.77 -2.66 5.69
N ALA A 221 8.45 -2.37 4.43
CA ALA A 221 9.05 -1.26 3.68
C ALA A 221 8.49 0.11 4.12
N ILE A 222 7.43 0.12 4.94
CA ILE A 222 6.90 1.33 5.56
C ILE A 222 7.61 1.51 6.89
N THR A 223 8.73 2.23 6.85
CA THR A 223 9.56 2.56 8.02
C THR A 223 9.01 3.75 8.79
N ASP A 224 8.47 4.73 8.07
CA ASP A 224 7.94 5.98 8.61
C ASP A 224 6.48 6.18 8.18
N VAL A 225 5.58 6.51 9.12
CA VAL A 225 4.16 6.78 8.82
C VAL A 225 3.96 8.26 8.48
N GLU A 226 4.81 9.12 9.02
CA GLU A 226 4.81 10.56 8.82
C GLU A 226 5.21 10.91 7.38
N GLN A 227 5.89 10.01 6.66
CA GLN A 227 6.21 10.19 5.24
C GLN A 227 4.98 10.47 4.36
N PHE A 228 3.77 10.04 4.75
CA PHE A 228 2.54 10.30 4.00
C PHE A 228 2.02 11.73 4.18
N ASP A 229 2.52 12.48 5.16
CA ASP A 229 2.10 13.87 5.41
C ASP A 229 2.45 14.78 4.23
N LYS A 230 3.49 14.45 3.46
CA LYS A 230 3.85 15.14 2.21
C LYS A 230 2.76 15.04 1.11
N TYR A 231 1.80 14.12 1.25
CA TYR A 231 0.69 13.95 0.32
C TYR A 231 -0.66 14.44 0.86
N VAL A 232 -0.87 14.37 2.18
CA VAL A 232 -2.20 14.54 2.80
C VAL A 232 -2.30 15.72 3.77
N ASN A 233 -1.18 16.30 4.22
CA ASN A 233 -1.18 17.41 5.18
C ASN A 233 -0.65 18.70 4.53
N PRO A 234 -1.53 19.65 4.17
CA PRO A 234 -1.15 20.93 3.56
C PRO A 234 -0.15 21.77 4.38
N ASN A 235 -0.09 21.56 5.70
CA ASN A 235 0.81 22.27 6.60
C ASN A 235 2.21 21.63 6.66
N ASN A 236 2.43 20.48 6.01
CA ASN A 236 3.75 19.88 5.91
C ASN A 236 4.62 20.73 4.97
N GLY A 237 5.83 21.10 5.40
CA GLY A 237 6.75 21.90 4.59
C GLY A 237 7.15 21.26 3.25
N SER A 238 7.05 19.93 3.14
CA SER A 238 7.23 19.17 1.91
C SER A 238 5.91 18.68 1.33
N TYR A 239 4.77 19.30 1.61
CA TYR A 239 3.50 18.94 0.97
C TYR A 239 3.57 19.20 -0.54
N PHE A 240 3.24 18.21 -1.39
CA PHE A 240 3.23 18.31 -2.85
C PHE A 240 2.03 17.64 -3.54
N ASN A 241 0.84 17.76 -2.96
CA ASN A 241 -0.42 17.32 -3.58
C ASN A 241 -1.37 18.51 -3.87
N PRO A 242 -0.98 19.47 -4.73
CA PRO A 242 -1.73 20.71 -4.93
C PRO A 242 -3.15 20.50 -5.46
N HIS A 243 -3.39 19.40 -6.18
CA HIS A 243 -4.69 19.09 -6.77
C HIS A 243 -5.56 18.21 -5.88
N GLN A 244 -5.14 17.95 -4.63
CA GLN A 244 -5.88 17.13 -3.68
C GLN A 244 -6.24 15.75 -4.25
N LYS A 245 -5.31 15.16 -5.01
CA LYS A 245 -5.45 13.81 -5.56
C LYS A 245 -5.67 12.82 -4.42
N LYS A 246 -6.50 11.81 -4.65
CA LYS A 246 -6.67 10.70 -3.72
C LYS A 246 -5.35 9.97 -3.56
N VAL A 247 -4.92 9.78 -2.31
CA VAL A 247 -3.67 9.09 -2.00
C VAL A 247 -3.97 7.63 -1.73
N ILE A 248 -3.33 6.75 -2.49
CA ILE A 248 -3.45 5.30 -2.38
C ILE A 248 -2.08 4.73 -1.99
N LEU A 249 -2.06 3.89 -0.97
CA LEU A 249 -0.92 3.04 -0.64
C LEU A 249 -1.21 1.63 -1.15
N TYR A 250 -0.47 1.20 -2.16
CA TYR A 250 -0.48 -0.18 -2.63
C TYR A 250 0.59 -0.99 -1.89
N ILE A 251 0.19 -2.10 -1.27
CA ILE A 251 1.11 -3.03 -0.63
C ILE A 251 1.11 -4.34 -1.40
N ASP A 252 2.25 -4.77 -1.91
CA ASP A 252 2.28 -5.94 -2.82
C ASP A 252 2.17 -7.29 -2.12
N LYS A 253 2.87 -7.45 -0.99
CA LYS A 253 2.80 -8.70 -0.23
C LYS A 253 1.45 -8.81 0.48
N PRO A 254 0.80 -9.99 0.45
CA PRO A 254 -0.46 -10.23 1.15
C PRO A 254 -0.44 -9.81 2.63
N LEU A 255 -1.51 -9.17 3.09
CA LEU A 255 -1.71 -8.77 4.48
C LEU A 255 -2.32 -9.92 5.30
N THR A 256 -1.68 -11.08 5.31
CA THR A 256 -2.09 -12.24 6.12
C THR A 256 -1.38 -12.24 7.47
N ASN A 257 -2.10 -12.56 8.55
CA ASN A 257 -1.55 -12.64 9.92
C ASN A 257 -0.73 -11.40 10.33
N VAL A 258 -1.22 -10.21 10.01
CA VAL A 258 -0.51 -8.95 10.25
C VAL A 258 -0.25 -8.78 11.75
N HIS A 259 1.01 -8.50 12.11
CA HIS A 259 1.40 -8.27 13.49
C HIS A 259 0.63 -7.06 14.08
N PRO A 260 0.21 -7.07 15.37
CA PRO A 260 -0.57 -5.97 15.95
C PRO A 260 0.04 -4.57 15.78
N ASN A 261 1.37 -4.45 15.83
CA ASN A 261 2.05 -3.17 15.59
C ASN A 261 1.96 -2.70 14.13
N ASP A 262 2.00 -3.63 13.19
CA ASP A 262 1.82 -3.31 11.77
C ASP A 262 0.35 -2.96 11.49
N LEU A 263 -0.61 -3.59 12.18
CA LEU A 263 -2.02 -3.19 12.09
C LEU A 263 -2.23 -1.76 12.59
N LYS A 264 -1.64 -1.39 13.74
CA LYS A 264 -1.67 -0.01 14.25
C LYS A 264 -1.05 0.98 13.26
N LYS A 265 0.05 0.59 12.62
CA LYS A 265 0.71 1.38 11.57
C LYS A 265 -0.24 1.64 10.40
N LEU A 266 -0.89 0.59 9.87
CA LEU A 266 -1.87 0.72 8.77
C LEU A 266 -3.09 1.54 9.18
N GLN A 267 -3.59 1.38 10.40
CA GLN A 267 -4.69 2.20 10.92
C GLN A 267 -4.32 3.68 11.00
N LYS A 268 -3.10 4.01 11.44
CA LYS A 268 -2.60 5.39 11.49
C LYS A 268 -2.46 6.01 10.10
N ILE A 269 -2.01 5.23 9.12
CA ILE A 269 -1.96 5.66 7.71
C ILE A 269 -3.37 5.93 7.19
N LYS A 270 -4.31 5.00 7.43
CA LYS A 270 -5.71 5.15 7.01
C LYS A 270 -6.39 6.36 7.66
N SER A 271 -6.12 6.64 8.93
CA SER A 271 -6.69 7.81 9.62
C SER A 271 -6.22 9.16 9.06
N LYS A 272 -5.11 9.18 8.30
CA LYS A 272 -4.63 10.38 7.59
C LYS A 272 -5.37 10.61 6.25
N GLY A 273 -6.31 9.74 5.88
CA GLY A 273 -7.04 9.83 4.61
C GLY A 273 -6.41 9.04 3.45
N VAL A 274 -5.39 8.21 3.73
CA VAL A 274 -4.78 7.33 2.72
C VAL A 274 -5.61 6.06 2.53
N THR A 275 -5.96 5.74 1.29
CA THR A 275 -6.60 4.47 0.94
C THR A 275 -5.53 3.38 0.88
N ILE A 276 -5.71 2.26 1.55
CA ILE A 276 -4.77 1.13 1.51
C ILE A 276 -5.38 0.00 0.71
N VAL A 277 -4.63 -0.52 -0.26
CA VAL A 277 -5.01 -1.67 -1.09
C VAL A 277 -3.89 -2.71 -1.11
N ASN A 278 -4.25 -3.98 -1.25
CA ASN A 278 -3.30 -5.09 -1.16
C ASN A 278 -3.33 -6.05 -2.36
N SER A 279 -4.06 -5.70 -3.42
CA SER A 279 -4.07 -6.43 -4.67
C SER A 279 -4.31 -5.50 -5.84
N LEU A 280 -3.97 -5.95 -7.05
CA LEU A 280 -4.26 -5.19 -8.27
C LEU A 280 -5.77 -5.05 -8.51
N ASP A 281 -6.56 -6.04 -8.08
CA ASP A 281 -8.02 -5.96 -8.18
C ASP A 281 -8.59 -4.90 -7.23
N GLU A 282 -8.16 -4.88 -5.97
CA GLU A 282 -8.52 -3.80 -5.03
C GLU A 282 -8.07 -2.43 -5.53
N LEU A 283 -6.89 -2.35 -6.15
CA LEU A 283 -6.42 -1.12 -6.77
C LEU A 283 -7.35 -0.69 -7.91
N LYS A 284 -7.70 -1.59 -8.82
CA LYS A 284 -8.65 -1.33 -9.92
C LYS A 284 -9.99 -0.83 -9.39
N GLU A 285 -10.51 -1.43 -8.32
CA GLU A 285 -11.73 -0.95 -7.66
C GLU A 285 -11.55 0.44 -7.03
N ALA A 286 -10.41 0.69 -6.38
CA ALA A 286 -10.12 1.99 -5.76
C ALA A 286 -9.92 3.13 -6.77
N LEU A 287 -9.67 2.80 -8.03
CA LEU A 287 -9.50 3.74 -9.15
C LEU A 287 -10.80 4.06 -9.90
N LYS A 288 -11.92 3.42 -9.56
CA LYS A 288 -13.22 3.73 -10.18
C LYS A 288 -13.81 5.05 -9.68
#